data_AF-A0A1A9D2N1-F1
#
_entry.id   AF-A0A1A9D2N1-F1
#
_cell.length_a   1.000
_cell.length_b   1.000
_cell.length_c   1.000
_cell.angle_alpha   90.00
_cell.angle_beta   90.00
_cell.angle_gamma   90.00
#
_symmetry.space_group_name_H-M   'P 1'
#
loop_
_entity.id
_entity.type
_entity.pdbx_description
1 polymer ?
#
loop_
_entity_poly.entity_id
_entity_poly.type
_entity_poly.pdbx_seq_one_letter_code
_entity_poly.pdbx_strand_id
1 'polypeptide(L)' 'MTDMAPEPDPTVRWNTDKPHRCPDCHAVAIDMEKPKSYRVYTCCRCGTRFTRWPILAFMLPRVGIRCTEHTPKEPPR' A
#
# COMPACT_ATOMS: atom_id res chain seq x y z
N MET A 1 29.68 9.80 -7.21
CA MET A 1 28.53 9.02 -7.69
C MET A 1 27.43 9.29 -6.68
N THR A 2 26.54 10.23 -6.95
CA THR A 2 25.50 10.62 -6.00
C THR A 2 24.58 9.43 -5.82
N ASP A 3 24.62 8.85 -4.64
CA ASP A 3 23.66 7.89 -4.13
C ASP A 3 22.28 8.56 -4.22
N MET A 4 21.56 8.29 -5.31
CA MET A 4 20.14 8.62 -5.43
C MET A 4 19.44 7.72 -4.45
N ALA A 5 19.35 8.17 -3.19
CA ALA A 5 18.41 7.65 -2.23
C ALA A 5 17.07 7.50 -2.98
N PRO A 6 16.44 6.31 -2.98
CA PRO A 6 15.20 6.11 -3.72
C PRO A 6 14.21 7.17 -3.26
N GLU A 7 13.83 8.07 -4.17
CA GLU A 7 12.82 9.08 -3.89
C GLU A 7 11.63 8.35 -3.29
N PRO A 8 11.12 8.79 -2.13
CA PRO A 8 10.07 8.05 -1.45
C PRO A 8 8.89 7.91 -2.41
N ASP A 9 8.63 6.67 -2.81
CA ASP A 9 7.61 6.31 -3.79
C ASP A 9 6.34 7.15 -3.54
N PRO A 10 5.90 7.97 -4.52
CA PRO A 10 4.88 8.97 -4.30
C PRO A 10 3.62 8.29 -3.79
N THR A 11 3.09 8.76 -2.66
CA THR A 11 1.86 8.18 -2.11
C THR A 11 0.70 8.58 -3.00
N VAL A 12 0.08 7.61 -3.67
CA VAL A 12 -1.01 7.86 -4.60
C VAL A 12 -2.36 7.96 -3.89
N ARG A 13 -3.32 8.60 -4.57
CA ARG A 13 -4.68 8.71 -4.06
C ARG A 13 -5.35 7.35 -4.10
N TRP A 14 -5.82 6.94 -2.93
CA TRP A 14 -6.60 5.72 -2.76
C TRP A 14 -7.99 5.82 -3.40
N ASN A 15 -8.40 4.76 -4.09
CA ASN A 15 -9.73 4.64 -4.67
C ASN A 15 -10.77 4.27 -3.60
N THR A 16 -11.66 5.21 -3.27
CA THR A 16 -12.69 5.02 -2.24
C THR A 16 -13.82 4.07 -2.65
N ASP A 17 -14.06 3.89 -3.95
CA ASP A 17 -15.06 2.95 -4.48
C ASP A 17 -14.56 1.49 -4.38
N LYS A 18 -13.24 1.31 -4.44
CA LYS A 18 -12.58 0.00 -4.29
C LYS A 18 -11.55 0.05 -3.17
N PRO A 19 -12.00 0.22 -1.92
CA PRO A 19 -11.13 0.60 -0.82
C PRO A 19 -10.16 -0.52 -0.41
N HIS A 20 -10.46 -1.77 -0.76
CA HIS A 20 -9.60 -2.93 -0.46
C HIS A 20 -8.49 -3.16 -1.49
N ARG A 21 -8.51 -2.44 -2.63
CA ARG A 21 -7.60 -2.69 -3.77
C ARG A 21 -6.54 -1.61 -3.92
N CYS A 22 -5.37 -2.02 -4.38
CA CYS A 22 -4.34 -1.10 -4.83
C CYS A 22 -4.85 -0.31 -6.05
N PRO A 23 -4.71 1.03 -6.09
CA PRO A 23 -5.12 1.83 -7.25
C PRO A 23 -4.23 1.64 -8.49
N ASP A 24 -3.05 1.04 -8.33
CA ASP A 24 -2.08 0.83 -9.41
C ASP A 24 -2.23 -0.58 -10.02
N CYS A 25 -1.86 -1.62 -9.28
CA CYS A 25 -1.93 -3.01 -9.79
C CYS A 25 -3.28 -3.73 -9.53
N HIS A 26 -4.25 -3.06 -8.90
CA HIS A 26 -5.58 -3.60 -8.56
C HIS A 26 -5.62 -4.84 -7.65
N ALA A 27 -4.47 -5.28 -7.11
CA ALA A 27 -4.38 -6.37 -6.14
C ALA A 27 -5.08 -6.03 -4.82
N VAL A 28 -5.56 -7.04 -4.09
CA VAL A 28 -6.21 -6.83 -2.79
C VAL A 28 -5.13 -6.56 -1.74
N ALA A 29 -5.15 -5.34 -1.19
CA ALA A 29 -4.13 -4.85 -0.25
C ALA A 29 -4.69 -4.56 1.16
N ILE A 30 -6.02 -4.56 1.37
CA ILE A 30 -6.61 -4.33 2.69
C ILE A 30 -7.84 -5.22 2.87
N ASP A 31 -7.66 -6.54 2.77
CA ASP A 31 -8.78 -7.49 2.80
C ASP A 31 -9.34 -7.75 4.21
N MET A 32 -8.47 -7.74 5.22
CA MET A 32 -8.79 -8.22 6.57
C MET A 32 -9.44 -7.16 7.48
N GLU A 33 -9.41 -5.88 7.11
CA GLU A 33 -9.91 -4.80 7.98
C GLU A 33 -10.69 -3.76 7.18
N LYS A 34 -11.63 -3.07 7.86
CA LYS A 34 -12.21 -1.85 7.32
C LYS A 34 -11.09 -0.83 7.09
N PRO A 35 -10.86 -0.43 5.84
CA PRO A 35 -9.76 0.46 5.53
C PRO A 35 -10.07 1.86 6.08
N LYS A 36 -9.08 2.44 6.74
CA LYS A 36 -9.18 3.70 7.47
C LYS A 36 -8.61 4.79 6.59
N SER A 37 -9.36 5.89 6.46
CA SER A 37 -8.99 7.04 5.65
C SER A 37 -7.71 7.76 6.09
N TYR A 38 -7.36 7.65 7.37
CA TYR A 38 -6.22 8.31 8.02
C TYR A 38 -4.99 7.41 8.14
N ARG A 39 -4.79 6.49 7.20
CA ARG A 39 -3.69 5.52 7.22
C ARG A 39 -3.04 5.43 5.84
N VAL A 40 -1.73 5.22 5.81
CA VAL A 40 -0.99 4.93 4.57
C VAL A 40 -0.80 3.43 4.46
N TYR A 41 -1.22 2.91 3.31
CA TYR A 41 -1.13 1.49 2.97
C TYR A 41 -0.07 1.30 1.90
N THR A 42 0.62 0.17 1.94
CA THR A 42 1.62 -0.20 0.94
C THR A 42 1.17 -1.48 0.26
N CYS A 43 1.07 -1.46 -1.07
CA CYS A 43 0.75 -2.65 -1.83
C CYS A 43 1.93 -3.63 -1.78
N CYS A 44 1.67 -4.89 -1.43
CA CYS A 44 2.70 -5.93 -1.45
C CYS A 44 3.16 -6.32 -2.86
N ARG A 45 2.33 -6.11 -3.89
CA ARG A 45 2.60 -6.58 -5.26
C ARG A 45 3.51 -5.63 -6.03
N CYS A 46 3.21 -4.34 -5.99
CA CYS A 46 3.95 -3.30 -6.71
C CYS A 46 4.71 -2.34 -5.79
N GLY A 47 4.57 -2.44 -4.47
CA GLY A 47 5.22 -1.53 -3.52
C GLY A 47 4.56 -0.16 -3.41
N THR A 48 3.56 0.14 -4.25
CA THR A 48 2.90 1.45 -4.29
C THR A 48 2.27 1.80 -2.94
N ARG A 49 2.58 3.00 -2.44
CA ARG A 49 1.96 3.57 -1.25
C ARG A 49 0.68 4.30 -1.64
N PHE A 50 -0.41 4.08 -0.93
CA PHE A 50 -1.67 4.74 -1.20
C PHE A 50 -2.42 5.10 0.08
N THR A 51 -3.12 6.23 0.05
CA THR A 51 -3.95 6.72 1.15
C THR A 51 -5.06 7.63 0.64
N ARG A 52 -6.09 7.87 1.44
CA ARG A 52 -7.18 8.79 1.05
C ARG A 52 -6.69 10.21 0.85
N TRP A 53 -5.71 10.62 1.66
CA TRP A 53 -5.19 11.98 1.72
C TRP A 53 -3.69 11.99 1.39
N PRO A 54 -3.30 11.87 0.11
CA PRO A 54 -1.88 11.78 -0.27
C PRO A 54 -1.07 13.00 0.16
N ILE A 55 -1.70 14.18 0.17
CA ILE A 55 -1.09 15.42 0.69
C ILE A 55 -0.73 15.31 2.18
N LEU A 56 -1.52 14.57 2.98
CA LEU A 56 -1.28 14.37 4.41
C LEU A 56 -0.48 13.10 4.71
N ALA A 57 -0.03 12.35 3.69
CA ALA A 57 0.58 11.03 3.86
C ALA A 57 1.78 11.03 4.82
N PHE A 58 2.52 12.15 4.89
CA PHE A 58 3.66 12.31 5.80
C PHE A 58 3.28 12.37 7.28
N MET A 59 2.06 12.82 7.61
CA MET A 59 1.53 12.86 8.98
C MET A 59 0.72 11.61 9.36
N LEU A 60 0.33 10.79 8.37
CA LEU A 60 -0.51 9.64 8.60
C LEU A 60 0.30 8.42 9.05
N PRO A 61 -0.19 7.64 10.03
CA PRO A 61 0.45 6.40 10.43
C PRO A 61 0.51 5.41 9.26
N ARG A 62 1.71 4.88 9.03
CA ARG A 62 1.96 3.80 8.06
C ARG A 62 1.55 2.48 8.70
N VAL A 63 0.65 1.75 8.04
CA VAL A 63 0.13 0.47 8.56
C VAL A 63 1.04 -0.70 8.20
N GLY A 64 2.01 -0.48 7.32
CA GLY A 64 2.88 -1.52 6.77
C GLY A 64 2.26 -2.22 5.56
N ILE A 65 2.93 -3.28 5.10
CA ILE A 65 2.50 -4.11 3.97
C ILE A 65 1.42 -5.07 4.50
N ARG A 66 0.18 -4.96 4.00
CA ARG A 66 -0.89 -5.91 4.29
C ARG A 66 -1.34 -6.54 2.99
N CYS A 67 -1.29 -7.86 2.90
CA CYS A 67 -1.88 -8.62 1.80
C CYS A 67 -2.33 -9.98 2.30
N THR A 68 -3.54 -10.37 1.93
CA THR A 68 -4.05 -11.73 2.10
C THR A 68 -3.67 -12.63 0.93
N GLU A 69 -3.38 -12.05 -0.24
CA GLU A 69 -3.02 -12.80 -1.46
C GLU A 69 -1.56 -13.28 -1.48
N HIS A 70 -0.70 -12.74 -0.61
CA HIS A 70 0.70 -13.15 -0.49
C HIS A 70 0.92 -13.94 0.80
N THR A 71 0.15 -15.01 1.02
CA THR A 71 0.74 -16.14 1.73
C THR A 71 1.84 -16.67 0.80
N PRO A 72 3.14 -16.61 1.16
CA PRO A 72 4.11 -17.41 0.45
C PRO A 72 3.60 -18.85 0.58
N LYS A 73 3.23 -19.46 -0.56
CA LYS A 73 3.20 -20.92 -0.60
C LYS A 73 4.59 -21.34 -0.19
N GLU A 74 4.72 -21.93 0.99
CA GLU A 74 5.92 -22.66 1.38
C GLU A 74 6.33 -23.49 0.15
N PRO A 75 7.60 -23.42 -0.31
CA PRO A 75 8.03 -24.36 -1.33
C PRO A 75 7.80 -25.76 -0.78
N PRO A 76 7.20 -26.69 -1.56
CA PRO A 76 7.00 -28.06 -1.09
C PRO A 76 8.36 -28.62 -0.65
N ARG A 77 8.43 -29.11 0.60
CA ARG A 77 9.59 -29.83 1.14
C ARG A 77 9.88 -31.10 0.35
#